data_AF-A0AAP6EFN2-F1
#
_entry.id   AF-A0AAP6EFN2-F1
#
_cell.length_a   1.000
_cell.length_b   1.000
_cell.length_c   1.000
_cell.angle_alpha   90.00
_cell.angle_beta   90.00
_cell.angle_gamma   90.00
#
_symmetry.space_group_name_H-M   'P 1'
#
loop_
_entity.id
_entity.type
_entity.pdbx_description
1 polymer ?
#
loop_
_entity_poly.entity_id
_entity_poly.type
_entity_poly.pdbx_seq_one_letter_code
_entity_poly.pdbx_strand_id
1 'polypeptide(L)'
;MKGSRYTIELEPEVEKWLDTLTPHDHGRVMFYADLLVDFDGILDEPYSRHLGGKVRELRFRLGQQHYRITYWLAPNRRIVFLTVFPKTQRQETAEVQRALLAQKTCEAEHPPAHTVYDRFPEDTP
;
A
#
# COMPACT_ATOMS: atom_id res chain seq x y z
N MET A 1 -19.99 -17.63 -0.08
CA MET A 1 -20.17 -16.20 -0.42
C MET A 1 -18.80 -15.54 -0.31
N LYS A 2 -18.13 -15.21 -1.42
CA LYS A 2 -16.88 -14.45 -1.36
C LYS A 2 -17.25 -13.03 -0.93
N GLY A 3 -17.10 -12.72 0.36
CA GLY A 3 -17.33 -11.38 0.88
C GLY A 3 -16.48 -10.36 0.11
N SER A 4 -17.04 -9.18 -0.16
CA SER A 4 -16.37 -8.10 -0.90
C SER A 4 -14.94 -7.94 -0.40
N ARG A 5 -13.95 -8.22 -1.25
CA ARG A 5 -12.53 -8.06 -0.91
C ARG A 5 -12.19 -6.57 -0.80
N TYR A 6 -11.13 -6.27 -0.06
CA TYR A 6 -10.57 -4.93 -0.10
C TYR A 6 -10.04 -4.61 -1.50
N THR A 7 -10.24 -3.37 -1.96
CA THR A 7 -9.61 -2.84 -3.17
C THR A 7 -8.32 -2.12 -2.81
N ILE A 8 -7.29 -2.24 -3.63
CA ILE A 8 -6.05 -1.48 -3.46
C ILE A 8 -6.08 -0.26 -4.38
N GLU A 9 -5.83 0.91 -3.81
CA GLU A 9 -5.61 2.17 -4.51
C GLU A 9 -4.15 2.61 -4.28
N LEU A 10 -3.59 3.33 -5.26
CA LEU A 10 -2.20 3.77 -5.24
C LEU A 10 -2.17 5.29 -5.34
N GLU A 11 -1.48 5.95 -4.40
CA GLU A 11 -1.07 7.32 -4.58
C GLU A 11 0.04 7.42 -5.66
N PRO A 12 0.17 8.57 -6.35
CA PRO A 12 1.08 8.73 -7.49
C PRO A 12 2.54 8.39 -7.22
N GLU A 13 3.00 8.51 -5.98
CA GLU A 13 4.36 8.13 -5.60
C GLU A 13 4.58 6.62 -5.71
N VAL A 14 3.64 5.82 -5.20
CA VAL A 14 3.76 4.36 -5.18
C VAL A 14 3.59 3.81 -6.59
N GLU A 15 2.66 4.36 -7.37
CA GLU A 15 2.47 4.04 -8.79
C GLU A 15 3.78 4.26 -9.58
N LYS A 16 4.36 5.47 -9.51
CA LYS A 16 5.61 5.79 -10.20
C LYS A 16 6.77 4.90 -9.75
N TRP A 17 6.81 4.52 -8.48
CA TRP A 17 7.86 3.62 -7.99
C TRP A 17 7.68 2.19 -8.54
N LEU A 18 6.45 1.67 -8.60
CA LEU A 18 6.18 0.35 -9.18
C LEU A 18 6.65 0.24 -10.64
N ASP A 19 6.49 1.31 -11.42
CA ASP A 19 6.97 1.39 -12.82
C ASP A 19 8.49 1.24 -12.96
N THR A 20 9.24 1.49 -11.89
CA THR A 20 10.71 1.34 -11.89
C THR A 20 11.17 -0.06 -11.55
N LEU A 21 10.28 -0.94 -11.09
CA LEU A 21 10.64 -2.26 -10.59
C LEU A 21 10.86 -3.25 -11.73
N THR A 22 11.75 -4.22 -11.48
CA THR A 22 11.83 -5.41 -12.33
C THR A 22 10.54 -6.22 -12.22
N PRO A 23 10.17 -7.03 -13.24
CA PRO A 23 8.97 -7.89 -13.16
C PRO A 23 8.96 -8.82 -11.94
N HIS A 24 10.13 -9.30 -11.53
CA HIS A 24 10.28 -10.12 -10.33
C HIS A 24 9.93 -9.34 -9.05
N ASP A 25 10.49 -8.13 -8.89
CA ASP A 25 10.25 -7.31 -7.71
C ASP A 25 8.83 -6.76 -7.68
N HIS A 26 8.27 -6.40 -8.83
CA HIS A 26 6.87 -6.03 -8.97
C HIS A 26 5.96 -7.19 -8.51
N GLY A 27 6.19 -8.42 -8.98
CA GLY A 27 5.45 -9.61 -8.53
C GLY A 27 5.56 -9.83 -7.01
N ARG A 28 6.73 -9.51 -6.42
CA ARG A 28 6.92 -9.59 -4.97
C ARG A 28 6.06 -8.57 -4.22
N VAL A 29 5.96 -7.34 -4.73
CA VAL A 29 5.07 -6.32 -4.14
C VAL A 29 3.61 -6.77 -4.25
N MET A 30 3.19 -7.26 -5.43
CA MET A 30 1.83 -7.74 -5.65
C MET A 30 1.45 -8.89 -4.71
N PHE A 31 2.37 -9.80 -4.41
CA PHE A 31 2.15 -10.84 -3.41
C PHE A 31 1.81 -10.28 -2.02
N TYR A 32 2.50 -9.23 -1.57
CA TYR A 32 2.19 -8.60 -0.28
C TYR A 32 0.90 -7.77 -0.33
N ALA A 33 0.57 -7.20 -1.49
CA ALA A 33 -0.68 -6.52 -1.74
C ALA A 33 -1.86 -7.50 -1.59
N ASP A 34 -1.76 -8.68 -2.21
CA ASP A 34 -2.70 -9.79 -2.04
C ASP A 34 -2.83 -10.23 -0.60
N LEU A 35 -1.68 -10.43 0.07
CA LEU A 35 -1.67 -10.81 1.47
C LEU A 35 -2.37 -9.77 2.35
N LEU A 36 -2.22 -8.48 2.06
CA LEU A 36 -2.97 -7.44 2.76
C LEU A 36 -4.49 -7.59 2.54
N VAL A 37 -4.92 -7.86 1.30
CA VAL A 37 -6.35 -8.03 0.99
C VAL A 37 -6.93 -9.26 1.69
N ASP A 38 -6.21 -10.37 1.70
CA ASP A 38 -6.65 -11.62 2.35
C ASP A 38 -6.76 -11.49 3.88
N PHE A 39 -6.04 -10.54 4.47
CA PHE A 39 -6.05 -10.24 5.91
C PHE A 39 -6.79 -8.94 6.24
N ASP A 40 -7.70 -8.50 5.36
CA ASP A 40 -8.55 -7.33 5.57
C ASP A 40 -7.75 -6.04 5.93
N GLY A 41 -6.55 -5.92 5.38
CA GLY A 41 -5.64 -4.78 5.55
C GLY A 41 -4.88 -4.75 6.89
N ILE A 42 -5.05 -5.75 7.75
CA ILE A 42 -4.41 -5.84 9.06
C ILE A 42 -3.52 -7.07 9.13
N LEU A 43 -2.22 -6.87 8.93
CA LEU A 43 -1.18 -7.87 9.18
C LEU A 43 -0.47 -7.57 10.50
N ASP A 44 -0.10 -8.59 11.25
CA ASP A 44 0.72 -8.41 12.45
C ASP A 44 2.21 -8.28 12.12
N GLU A 45 3.01 -7.98 13.15
CA GLU A 45 4.47 -8.04 13.02
C GLU A 45 4.91 -9.47 12.66
N PRO A 46 5.92 -9.65 11.80
CA PRO A 46 6.86 -8.64 11.29
C PRO A 46 6.42 -7.91 10.01
N TYR A 47 5.24 -8.19 9.48
CA TYR A 47 4.81 -7.75 8.14
C TYR A 47 4.22 -6.35 8.12
N SER A 48 3.48 -5.95 9.16
CA SER A 48 3.03 -4.57 9.30
C SER A 48 3.32 -3.99 10.67
N ARG A 49 3.35 -2.66 10.76
CA ARG A 49 3.39 -1.93 12.03
C ARG A 49 2.52 -0.68 11.93
N HIS A 50 1.87 -0.32 13.02
CA HIS A 50 1.16 0.95 13.14
C HIS A 50 2.16 2.11 13.36
N LEU A 51 2.05 3.16 12.55
CA LEU A 51 2.95 4.32 12.57
C LEU A 51 2.36 5.56 13.28
N GLY A 52 1.07 5.52 13.60
CA GLY A 52 0.33 6.63 14.20
C GLY A 52 -0.92 6.99 13.40
N GLY A 53 -1.93 7.55 14.08
CA GLY A 53 -3.21 7.90 13.45
C GLY A 53 -3.85 6.72 12.73
N LYS A 54 -4.15 6.88 11.43
CA LYS A 54 -4.71 5.83 10.56
C LYS A 54 -3.65 5.12 9.70
N VAL A 55 -2.38 5.45 9.87
CA VAL A 55 -1.29 4.99 9.00
C VAL A 55 -0.64 3.73 9.54
N ARG A 56 -0.41 2.79 8.64
CA ARG A 56 0.36 1.55 8.84
C ARG A 56 1.50 1.50 7.82
N GLU A 57 2.55 0.77 8.16
CA GLU A 57 3.59 0.38 7.21
C GLU A 57 3.53 -1.10 6.89
N LEU A 58 3.67 -1.44 5.61
CA LEU A 58 3.96 -2.77 5.12
C LEU A 58 5.48 -2.92 4.96
N ARG A 59 6.01 -4.06 5.42
CA ARG A 59 7.44 -4.33 5.53
C ARG A 59 7.82 -5.52 4.68
N PHE A 60 8.70 -5.29 3.70
CA PHE A 60 9.21 -6.36 2.85
C PHE A 60 10.63 -6.07 2.37
N ARG A 61 11.17 -7.00 1.60
CA ARG A 61 12.51 -6.92 1.01
C ARG A 61 12.40 -7.16 -0.49
N LEU A 62 13.07 -6.32 -1.27
CA LEU A 62 13.27 -6.48 -2.72
C LEU A 62 14.78 -6.59 -2.96
N GLY A 63 15.21 -7.67 -3.62
CA GLY A 63 16.64 -8.01 -3.68
C GLY A 63 17.28 -7.99 -2.28
N GLN A 64 18.33 -7.20 -2.10
CA GLN A 64 19.05 -7.03 -0.82
C GLN A 64 18.51 -5.87 0.05
N GLN A 65 17.58 -5.05 -0.47
CA GLN A 65 17.14 -3.83 0.18
C GLN A 65 15.79 -4.02 0.88
N HIS A 66 15.69 -3.50 2.11
CA HIS A 66 14.42 -3.45 2.83
C HIS A 66 13.61 -2.24 2.37
N TYR A 67 12.36 -2.46 2.00
CA TYR A 67 11.42 -1.43 1.60
C TYR A 67 10.24 -1.34 2.58
N ARG A 68 9.65 -0.15 2.63
CA ARG A 68 8.43 0.15 3.37
C ARG A 68 7.45 0.83 2.41
N ILE A 69 6.22 0.34 2.40
CA ILE A 69 5.08 1.05 1.81
C ILE A 69 4.19 1.46 2.97
N THR A 70 3.85 2.73 3.07
CA THR A 70 2.84 3.18 4.03
C THR A 70 1.47 3.11 3.39
N TYR A 71 0.46 2.81 4.21
CA TYR A 71 -0.90 2.68 3.75
C TYR A 71 -1.89 3.01 4.86
N TRP A 72 -3.14 3.24 4.47
CA TRP A 72 -4.25 3.36 5.42
C TRP A 72 -5.48 2.62 4.91
N LEU A 73 -6.39 2.32 5.83
CA LEU A 73 -7.67 1.70 5.53
C LEU A 73 -8.72 2.80 5.38
N ALA A 74 -9.07 3.09 4.14
CA ALA A 74 -10.10 4.07 3.81
C ALA A 74 -11.49 3.42 3.86
N PRO A 75 -12.57 4.22 4.01
CA PRO A 75 -13.94 3.73 3.92
C PRO A 75 -14.19 2.96 2.61
N ASN A 76 -15.22 2.11 2.62
CA ASN A 76 -15.60 1.22 1.51
C ASN A 76 -14.60 0.08 1.23
N ARG A 77 -13.93 -0.42 2.28
CA ARG A 77 -12.95 -1.53 2.19
C ARG A 77 -11.85 -1.22 1.19
N ARG A 78 -11.20 -0.06 1.34
CA ARG A 78 -10.10 0.34 0.46
C ARG A 78 -8.79 0.39 1.25
N ILE A 79 -7.74 -0.16 0.66
CA ILE A 79 -6.37 -0.06 1.14
C ILE A 79 -5.67 0.92 0.21
N VAL A 80 -5.33 2.09 0.70
CA VAL A 80 -4.64 3.11 -0.12
C VAL A 80 -3.17 3.12 0.24
N PHE A 81 -2.31 2.79 -0.72
CA PHE A 81 -0.86 2.91 -0.58
C PHE A 81 -0.45 4.37 -0.78
N LEU A 82 0.22 4.95 0.20
CA LEU A 82 0.47 6.39 0.31
C LEU A 82 1.87 6.77 -0.16
N THR A 83 2.89 6.22 0.50
CA THR A 83 4.30 6.54 0.24
C THR A 83 5.16 5.29 0.28
N VAL A 84 6.31 5.34 -0.37
CA VAL A 84 7.28 4.23 -0.41
C VAL A 84 8.69 4.74 -0.16
N PHE A 85 9.45 4.01 0.67
CA PHE A 85 10.83 4.35 0.95
C PHE A 85 11.67 3.12 1.29
N PRO A 86 12.96 3.10 0.92
CA PRO A 86 13.90 2.11 1.43
C PRO A 86 14.21 2.40 2.91
N LYS A 87 14.41 1.35 3.71
CA LYS A 87 14.95 1.50 5.07
C LYS A 87 16.44 1.87 4.98
N THR A 88 16.79 3.06 5.47
CA THR A 88 18.16 3.58 5.49
C THR A 88 18.68 3.78 6.92
N GLN A 89 17.79 4.04 7.88
CA GLN A 89 18.12 4.36 9.27
C GLN A 89 17.34 3.48 10.26
N ARG A 90 17.70 3.57 11.55
CA ARG A 90 16.96 2.86 12.61
C ARG A 90 15.54 3.42 12.78
N GLN A 91 15.38 4.74 12.71
CA GLN A 91 14.10 5.46 12.80
C GLN A 91 13.95 6.38 11.60
N GLU A 92 12.85 6.25 10.87
CA GLU A 92 12.57 7.00 9.64
C GLU A 92 11.55 8.11 9.94
N THR A 93 11.82 8.95 10.95
CA THR A 93 10.83 9.90 11.47
C THR A 93 10.28 10.85 10.41
N ALA A 94 11.14 11.31 9.48
CA ALA A 94 10.72 12.16 8.37
C ALA A 94 9.74 11.46 7.44
N GLU A 95 9.99 10.18 7.11
CA GLU A 95 9.10 9.37 6.27
C GLU A 95 7.77 9.09 6.96
N VAL A 96 7.79 8.85 8.27
CA VAL A 96 6.56 8.68 9.07
C VAL A 96 5.72 9.96 9.03
N GLN A 97 6.34 11.14 9.22
CA GLN A 97 5.60 12.41 9.12
C GLN A 97 5.04 12.64 7.72
N ARG A 98 5.81 12.31 6.68
CA ARG A 98 5.39 12.41 5.28
C ARG A 98 4.18 11.51 4.99
N ALA A 99 4.18 10.28 5.50
CA ALA A 99 3.06 9.36 5.39
C ALA A 99 1.81 9.84 6.14
N LEU A 100 1.98 10.40 7.35
CA LEU A 100 0.87 10.98 8.11
C LEU A 100 0.26 12.20 7.40
N LEU A 101 1.08 13.04 6.76
CA LEU A 101 0.60 14.16 5.96
C LEU A 101 -0.13 13.66 4.70
N ALA A 102 0.48 12.73 3.96
CA ALA A 102 -0.11 12.11 2.78
C ALA A 102 -1.47 11.47 3.09
N GLN A 103 -1.60 10.79 4.24
CA GLN A 103 -2.88 10.24 4.69
C GLN A 103 -3.94 11.32 4.90
N LYS A 104 -3.60 12.45 5.54
CA LYS A 104 -4.54 13.55 5.77
C LYS A 104 -4.99 14.19 4.47
N THR A 105 -4.06 14.43 3.54
CA THR A 105 -4.37 14.94 2.20
C THR A 105 -5.27 13.94 1.46
N CYS A 106 -4.91 12.65 1.48
CA CYS A 106 -5.70 11.59 0.87
C CYS A 106 -7.13 11.58 1.43
N GLU A 107 -7.29 11.60 2.75
CA GLU A 107 -8.61 11.63 3.40
C GLU A 107 -9.43 12.88 3.09
N ALA A 108 -8.79 14.05 2.96
CA ALA A 108 -9.48 15.32 2.70
C ALA A 108 -9.86 15.50 1.22
N GLU A 109 -9.03 15.02 0.30
CA GLU A 109 -9.14 15.31 -1.13
C GLU A 109 -9.75 14.16 -1.94
N HIS A 110 -9.90 12.94 -1.39
CA HIS A 110 -10.47 11.79 -2.12
C HIS A 110 -11.99 11.64 -1.94
N PRO A 111 -12.82 12.00 -2.94
CA PRO A 111 -13.93 11.13 -3.31
C PRO A 111 -13.39 9.76 -3.80
N PRO A 112 -14.19 8.67 -3.81
CA PRO A 112 -13.73 7.33 -4.21
C PRO A 112 -12.96 7.37 -5.54
N ALA A 113 -11.76 6.79 -5.59
CA ALA A 113 -10.86 6.99 -6.72
C ALA A 113 -11.42 6.40 -8.02
N HIS A 114 -11.19 7.10 -9.14
CA HIS A 114 -11.60 6.74 -10.50
C HIS A 114 -10.75 5.61 -11.14
N THR A 115 -9.89 4.92 -10.40
CA THR A 115 -9.08 3.83 -10.95
C THR A 115 -8.97 2.69 -9.93
N VAL A 116 -9.82 1.69 -10.12
CA VAL A 116 -9.73 0.39 -9.45
C VAL A 116 -8.63 -0.39 -10.15
N TYR A 117 -7.56 -0.77 -9.45
CA TYR A 117 -6.62 -1.75 -9.97
C TYR A 117 -7.31 -3.11 -9.99
N ASP A 118 -7.83 -3.50 -11.15
CA ASP A 118 -8.39 -4.83 -11.38
C ASP A 118 -7.36 -5.73 -12.05
N ARG A 119 -7.18 -6.94 -11.50
CA ARG A 119 -6.23 -7.93 -12.01
C ARG A 119 -6.86 -8.88 -13.03
N PHE A 120 -8.15 -8.72 -13.29
CA PHE A 120 -8.89 -9.41 -14.31
C PHE A 120 -9.66 -8.35 -15.12
N PRO A 121 -9.22 -7.95 -16.33
CA PRO A 121 -10.18 -7.38 -17.25
C PRO A 121 -11.28 -8.42 -17.43
N GLU A 122 -12.51 -8.11 -17.04
CA GLU A 122 -13.65 -8.96 -17.38
C GLU A 122 -13.64 -9.10 -18.91
N ASP A 123 -13.39 -10.33 -19.39
CA ASP A 123 -13.60 -10.69 -20.79
C ASP A 123 -15.04 -10.30 -21.14
N THR A 124 -15.17 -9.26 -21.94
CA THR A 124 -16.46 -8.76 -22.42
C THR A 124 -16.97 -9.73 -23.50
N PRO A 125 -18.26 -10.13 -23.47
CA PRO A 125 -18.80 -11.16 -24.36
C PRO A 125 -18.78 -10.81 -25.85
#